data_AF-A0A925D0Y9-F1
#
_entry.id   AF-A0A925D0Y9-F1
#
_cell.length_a   1.000
_cell.length_b   1.000
_cell.length_c   1.000
_cell.angle_alpha   90.00
_cell.angle_beta   90.00
_cell.angle_gamma   90.00
#
_symmetry.space_group_name_H-M   'P 1'
#
loop_
_entity.id
_entity.type
_entity.pdbx_description
1 polymer ?
#
loop_
_entity_poly.entity_id
_entity_poly.type
_entity_poly.pdbx_seq_one_letter_code
_entity_poly.pdbx_strand_id
1 'polypeptide(L)' 'MAVPLSQMWTVASYVLRQRLRGVKRYPLVLMLEPLFRCNLACAGCGKIQFPADVLRRQLTVEQCLNAADECGAP' A
#
# COMPACT_ATOMS: atom_id res chain seq x y z
N MET A 1 -14.45 5.03 -13.56
CA MET A 1 -13.17 5.15 -14.30
C MET A 1 -12.74 3.75 -14.68
N ALA A 2 -12.42 3.51 -15.95
CA ALA A 2 -11.92 2.21 -16.40
C ALA A 2 -10.39 2.14 -16.20
N VAL A 3 -9.88 0.95 -15.85
CA VAL A 3 -8.44 0.72 -15.72
C VAL A 3 -7.80 0.71 -17.12
N PRO A 4 -6.70 1.45 -17.35
CA PRO A 4 -5.95 1.39 -18.60
C PRO A 4 -5.55 -0.05 -18.98
N LEU A 5 -5.62 -0.38 -20.27
CA LEU A 5 -5.26 -1.71 -20.79
C LEU A 5 -3.82 -2.13 -20.42
N SER A 6 -2.89 -1.18 -20.38
CA SER A 6 -1.51 -1.42 -19.97
C SER A 6 -1.41 -1.91 -18.53
N GLN A 7 -2.16 -1.31 -17.60
CA GLN A 7 -2.19 -1.74 -16.20
C GLN A 7 -2.84 -3.11 -16.05
N MET A 8 -3.93 -3.37 -16.76
CA MET A 8 -4.56 -4.70 -16.79
C MET A 8 -3.56 -5.78 -17.25
N TRP A 9 -2.78 -5.50 -18.29
CA TRP A 9 -1.78 -6.42 -18.81
C TRP A 9 -0.64 -6.69 -17.81
N THR A 10 -0.11 -5.66 -17.15
CA THR A 10 0.93 -5.81 -16.12
C THR A 10 0.45 -6.71 -14.99
N VAL A 11 -0.75 -6.44 -14.45
CA VAL A 11 -1.33 -7.23 -13.36
C VAL A 11 -1.62 -8.67 -13.81
N ALA A 12 -2.24 -8.86 -14.99
CA ALA A 12 -2.57 -10.18 -15.51
C ALA A 12 -1.32 -11.06 -15.74
N SER A 13 -0.29 -10.50 -16.37
CA SER A 13 0.97 -11.22 -16.64
C SER A 13 1.70 -11.59 -15.34
N TYR A 14 1.71 -10.70 -14.35
CA TYR A 14 2.26 -10.97 -13.02
C TYR A 14 1.52 -12.12 -12.31
N VAL A 15 0.19 -12.07 -12.25
CA VAL A 15 -0.64 -13.12 -11.61
C VAL A 15 -0.45 -14.48 -12.29
N LEU A 16 -0.45 -14.53 -13.62
CA LEU A 16 -0.21 -15.76 -14.38
C LEU A 16 1.17 -16.33 -14.08
N ARG A 17 2.22 -15.49 -14.08
CA ARG A 17 3.58 -15.91 -13.75
C ARG A 17 3.68 -16.51 -12.35
N GLN A 18 3.07 -15.88 -11.34
CA GLN A 18 3.11 -16.40 -9.97
C GLN A 18 2.37 -17.73 -9.82
N ARG A 19 1.22 -17.89 -10.50
CA ARG A 19 0.49 -19.17 -10.55
C ARG A 19 1.29 -20.28 -11.21
N LEU A 20 1.94 -20.01 -12.35
CA LEU A 20 2.78 -20.98 -13.06
C LEU A 20 4.01 -21.40 -12.23
N ARG A 21 4.56 -20.49 -11.42
CA ARG A 21 5.65 -20.80 -10.48
C ARG A 21 5.19 -21.57 -9.22
N GLY A 22 3.90 -21.86 -9.09
CA GLY A 22 3.33 -22.54 -7.92
C GLY A 22 3.32 -21.69 -6.65
N VAL A 23 3.51 -20.37 -6.76
CA VAL A 23 3.52 -19.46 -5.61
C VAL A 23 2.09 -19.24 -5.13
N LYS A 24 1.76 -19.79 -3.95
CA LYS A 24 0.40 -19.70 -3.38
C LYS A 24 0.04 -18.32 -2.83
N ARG A 25 1.03 -17.52 -2.43
CA ARG A 25 0.87 -16.20 -1.81
C ARG A 25 1.89 -15.24 -2.39
N TYR A 26 1.43 -14.15 -3.00
CA TYR A 26 2.26 -13.12 -3.63
C TYR A 26 1.62 -11.75 -3.43
N PRO A 27 2.43 -10.67 -3.33
CA PRO A 27 1.91 -9.31 -3.17
C PRO A 27 1.20 -8.88 -4.46
N LEU A 28 0.08 -8.18 -4.31
CA LEU A 28 -0.70 -7.64 -5.44
C LEU A 28 -0.95 -6.14 -5.30
N VAL A 29 -1.06 -5.65 -4.05
CA VAL A 29 -1.35 -4.25 -3.75
C VAL A 29 -0.52 -3.85 -2.53
N LEU A 30 0.16 -2.72 -2.62
CA LEU A 30 0.75 -2.03 -1.47
C LEU A 30 -0.24 -0.99 -0.94
N MET A 31 -0.63 -1.13 0.33
CA MET A 31 -1.35 -0.09 1.06
C MET A 31 -0.36 0.62 1.98
N LEU A 32 0.11 1.79 1.55
CA LEU A 32 1.06 2.60 2.30
C LEU A 32 0.33 3.77 2.97
N GLU A 33 0.57 3.97 4.27
CA GLU A 33 0.09 5.14 5.02
C GLU A 33 1.29 6.06 5.34
N PRO A 34 1.58 7.09 4.51
CA PRO A 34 2.72 7.97 4.75
C PRO A 34 2.55 8.83 6.01
N LEU A 35 1.30 9.11 6.37
CA LEU A 35 0.92 9.96 7.50
C LEU A 35 0.03 9.17 8.47
N PHE A 36 0.39 9.18 9.75
CA PHE A 36 -0.50 8.69 10.81
C PHE A 36 -1.43 9.78 11.37
N ARG A 37 -1.35 11.00 10.80
CA ARG A 37 -2.08 12.19 11.22
C ARG A 37 -3.50 12.20 10.64
N CYS A 38 -4.45 12.69 11.42
CA CYS A 38 -5.80 13.00 10.97
C CYS A 38 -6.30 14.26 11.69
N ASN A 39 -7.12 15.08 11.04
CA ASN A 39 -7.76 16.28 11.60
C ASN A 39 -9.26 16.07 11.91
N LEU A 40 -9.74 14.82 11.80
CA LEU A 40 -11.14 14.45 12.03
C LEU A 40 -11.26 13.48 13.20
N ALA A 41 -12.43 13.48 13.85
CA ALA A 41 -12.79 12.57 14.94
C ALA A 41 -13.96 11.66 14.54
N CYS A 42 -13.73 10.80 13.55
CA CYS A 42 -14.76 9.88 13.04
C CYS A 42 -15.09 8.79 14.08
N ALA A 43 -16.38 8.48 14.25
CA ALA A 43 -16.89 7.57 15.28
C ALA A 43 -16.32 6.13 15.26
N GLY A 44 -15.70 5.69 14.16
CA GLY A 44 -15.09 4.36 14.02
C GLY A 44 -13.56 4.34 13.92
N CYS A 45 -12.88 5.48 14.04
CA CYS A 45 -11.44 5.57 13.83
C CYS A 45 -10.67 5.49 15.16
N GLY A 46 -9.85 4.44 15.33
CA GLY A 46 -8.98 4.29 16.51
C GLY A 46 -7.78 5.25 16.55
N LYS A 47 -7.44 5.93 15.43
CA LYS A 47 -6.22 6.77 15.37
C LYS A 47 -6.23 7.91 16.38
N ILE A 48 -7.38 8.55 16.62
CA ILE A 48 -7.46 9.72 17.52
C ILE A 48 -7.23 9.41 19.01
N GLN A 49 -7.25 8.12 19.39
CA GLN A 49 -7.03 7.69 20.77
C GLN A 49 -5.54 7.65 21.13
N PHE A 50 -4.64 7.77 20.14
CA PHE A 50 -3.20 7.77 20.37
C PHE A 50 -2.70 9.15 20.84
N PRO A 51 -1.61 9.17 21.64
CA PRO A 51 -0.91 10.41 22.01
C PRO A 51 -0.47 11.23 20.80
N ALA A 52 -0.36 12.56 20.98
CA ALA A 52 -0.05 13.50 19.90
C ALA A 52 1.32 13.26 19.23
N ASP A 53 2.31 12.77 19.98
CA ASP A 53 3.63 12.39 19.46
C ASP A 53 3.55 11.18 18.52
N VAL A 54 2.69 10.19 18.82
CA VAL A 54 2.43 9.04 17.96
C VAL A 54 1.68 9.49 16.70
N LEU A 55 0.65 10.33 16.85
CA LEU A 55 -0.12 10.86 15.73
C LEU A 55 0.74 11.64 14.75
N ARG A 56 1.77 12.36 15.21
CA ARG A 56 2.67 13.16 14.36
C ARG A 56 3.69 12.34 13.58
N ARG A 57 3.76 11.02 13.76
CA ARG A 57 4.67 10.16 13.00
C ARG A 57 4.31 10.19 11.51
N GLN A 58 5.34 10.26 10.69
CA GLN A 58 5.25 10.29 9.24
C GLN A 58 6.51 9.67 8.63
N LEU A 59 6.35 9.13 7.43
CA LEU A 59 7.45 8.66 6.62
C LEU A 59 8.02 9.81 5.79
N THR A 60 9.34 9.77 5.56
CA THR A 60 9.99 10.58 4.54
C THR A 60 9.63 10.05 3.14
N VAL A 61 9.80 10.88 2.11
CA VAL A 61 9.57 10.47 0.72
C VAL A 61 10.46 9.28 0.34
N GLU A 62 11.73 9.31 0.74
CA GLU A 62 12.67 8.22 0.48
C GLU A 62 12.21 6.90 1.11
N GLN A 63 11.75 6.93 2.36
CA GLN A 63 11.18 5.74 3.01
C GLN A 63 9.95 5.21 2.27
N CYS A 64 9.09 6.09 1.75
CA CYS A 64 7.92 5.68 0.97
C CYS A 64 8.30 5.02 -0.36
N LEU A 65 9.27 5.59 -1.08
CA LEU A 65 9.73 5.05 -2.35
C LEU A 65 10.45 3.71 -2.15
N ASN A 66 11.32 3.62 -1.15
CA ASN A 66 11.99 2.37 -0.81
C ASN A 66 10.99 1.26 -0.43
N ALA A 67 9.93 1.60 0.31
CA ALA A 67 8.87 0.65 0.64
C ALA A 67 8.08 0.18 -0.61
N ALA A 68 7.91 1.05 -1.61
CA ALA A 68 7.29 0.69 -2.87
C ALA A 68 8.15 -0.29 -3.68
N ASP A 69 9.46 -0.02 -3.75
CA ASP A 69 10.43 -0.87 -4.45
C ASP A 69 10.58 -2.24 -3.75
N GLU A 70 10.59 -2.27 -2.42
CA GLU A 70 10.71 -3.50 -1.62
C GLU A 70 9.48 -4.40 -1.73
N CYS A 71 8.27 -3.83 -1.84
CA CYS A 71 7.01 -4.58 -1.80
C CYS A 71 6.90 -5.63 -2.92
N GLY A 72 7.40 -5.32 -4.11
CA GLY A 72 7.35 -6.22 -5.27
C GLY A 72 5.95 -6.49 -5.81
N ALA A 73 4.97 -5.63 -5.48
CA ALA A 73 3.67 -5.61 -6.15
C ALA A 73 3.81 -5.09 -7.60
N PRO A 74 2.98 -5.57 -8.54
CA PRO A 74 3.05 -5.20 -9.96
C PRO A 74 2.53 -3.79 -10.27
#